data_AF-F6GIC0-F1
#
_entry.id   AF-F6GIC0-F1
#
_cell.length_a   1.000
_cell.length_b   1.000
_cell.length_c   1.000
_cell.angle_alpha   90.00
_cell.angle_beta   90.00
_cell.angle_gamma   90.00
#
_symmetry.space_group_name_H-M   'P 1'
#
loop_
_entity.id
_entity.type
_entity.pdbx_description
1 polymer ?
#
loop_
_entity_poly.entity_id
_entity_poly.type
_entity_poly.pdbx_seq_one_letter_code
_entity_poly.pdbx_strand_id
1 'polypeptide(L)'
;MDEIYKIITSSAFSIVAPLILGVLASWYISKHFFQKKQPSILQLAKRLKTTNFGNYYNLTQEIDIRVIDTKYFGKWHIKTNGTVTDTKHYLCWIRAPWGTKWNGNAFEGKPIAVNWRDASSLFGEGIYREYYKNTKEVDCLDIDINSHNYKKGNCEVAFANNSNWRLPTSLELETLHYKNAIEVNNRNEYSNALLALKTELFPGFKVNSKNYNVWSADQAGSNCAWISNELYCQSDEKIDSKFHILFVRTVSAIEIENERKLILKKRIS
;
A
#
# COMPACT_ATOMS: atom_id res chain seq x y z
N MET A 1 67.51 12.51 -12.75
CA MET A 1 67.05 13.40 -11.66
C MET A 1 66.90 14.83 -12.16
N ASP A 2 67.90 15.38 -12.88
CA ASP A 2 67.88 16.79 -13.33
C ASP A 2 66.82 17.14 -14.39
N GLU A 3 66.46 16.21 -15.29
CA GLU A 3 65.42 16.48 -16.30
C GLU A 3 64.01 16.58 -15.71
N ILE A 4 63.69 15.72 -14.72
CA ILE A 4 62.43 15.77 -13.99
C ILE A 4 62.33 17.07 -13.19
N TYR A 5 63.44 17.50 -12.57
CA TYR A 5 63.50 18.76 -11.82
C TYR A 5 63.27 19.98 -12.73
N LYS A 6 63.82 19.97 -13.95
CA LYS A 6 63.59 21.01 -14.97
C LYS A 6 62.13 21.09 -15.42
N ILE A 7 61.46 19.94 -15.56
CA ILE A 7 60.05 19.89 -15.96
C ILE A 7 59.16 20.45 -14.83
N ILE A 8 59.42 20.04 -13.58
CA ILE A 8 58.64 20.48 -12.40
C ILE A 8 58.83 21.97 -12.11
N THR A 9 60.02 22.53 -12.38
CA THR A 9 60.33 23.96 -12.19
C THR A 9 60.00 24.83 -13.42
N SER A 10 59.50 24.22 -14.50
CA SER A 10 59.10 24.98 -15.69
C SER A 10 57.84 25.81 -15.43
N SER A 11 57.79 27.01 -15.99
CA SER A 11 56.63 27.91 -15.91
C SER A 11 55.35 27.27 -16.48
N ALA A 12 55.48 26.36 -17.43
CA ALA A 12 54.38 25.59 -17.98
C ALA A 12 53.79 24.61 -16.95
N PHE A 13 54.63 23.90 -16.19
CA PHE A 13 54.16 22.95 -15.17
C PHE A 13 53.48 23.66 -13.99
N SER A 14 54.00 24.82 -13.57
CA SER A 14 53.38 25.62 -12.50
C SER A 14 52.00 26.18 -12.87
N ILE A 15 51.69 26.31 -14.17
CA ILE A 15 50.36 26.75 -14.66
C ILE A 15 49.44 25.55 -14.88
N VAL A 16 49.96 24.47 -15.45
CA VAL A 16 49.16 23.30 -15.86
C VAL A 16 48.81 22.41 -14.66
N ALA A 17 49.71 22.21 -13.71
CA ALA A 17 49.46 21.33 -12.57
C ALA A 17 48.31 21.81 -11.65
N PRO A 18 48.18 23.11 -11.30
CA PRO A 18 47.02 23.60 -10.53
C PRO A 18 45.70 23.49 -11.29
N LEU A 19 45.70 23.67 -12.62
CA LEU A 19 44.49 23.51 -13.44
C LEU A 19 44.02 22.05 -13.45
N ILE A 20 44.93 21.10 -13.63
CA ILE A 20 44.61 19.67 -13.59
C ILE A 20 44.10 19.28 -12.19
N LEU A 21 44.77 19.73 -11.12
CA LEU A 21 44.33 19.50 -9.75
C LEU A 21 42.97 20.14 -9.46
N GLY A 22 42.71 21.34 -9.98
CA GLY A 22 41.43 22.03 -9.84
C GLY A 22 40.29 21.31 -10.55
N VAL A 23 40.53 20.75 -11.75
CA VAL A 23 39.56 19.93 -12.48
C VAL A 23 39.30 18.61 -11.75
N LEU A 24 40.34 17.94 -11.26
CA LEU A 24 40.20 16.70 -10.50
C LEU A 24 39.49 16.91 -9.17
N ALA A 25 39.81 18.00 -8.45
CA ALA A 25 39.14 18.39 -7.22
C ALA A 25 37.67 18.74 -7.48
N SER A 26 37.36 19.49 -8.54
CA SER A 26 35.99 19.83 -8.93
C SER A 26 35.19 18.59 -9.32
N TRP A 27 35.79 17.65 -10.04
CA TRP A 27 35.16 16.37 -10.38
C TRP A 27 34.94 15.51 -9.13
N TYR A 28 35.92 15.43 -8.23
CA TYR A 28 35.82 14.68 -6.99
C TYR A 28 34.74 15.26 -6.05
N ILE A 29 34.73 16.59 -5.88
CA ILE A 29 33.70 17.31 -5.11
C ILE A 29 32.33 17.12 -5.76
N SER A 30 32.23 17.24 -7.09
CA SER A 30 30.98 16.96 -7.80
C SER A 30 30.49 15.53 -7.56
N LYS A 31 31.38 14.54 -7.64
CA LYS A 31 31.04 13.12 -7.47
C LYS A 31 30.62 12.78 -6.04
N HIS A 32 31.28 13.37 -5.03
CA HIS A 32 31.01 13.06 -3.62
C HIS A 32 29.90 13.91 -2.99
N PHE A 33 29.78 15.18 -3.37
CA PHE A 33 28.79 16.10 -2.78
C PHE A 33 27.50 16.23 -3.62
N PHE A 34 27.52 15.89 -4.92
CA PHE A 34 26.32 15.84 -5.77
C PHE A 34 25.82 14.41 -6.05
N GLN A 35 26.11 13.44 -5.18
CA GLN A 35 25.23 12.28 -5.06
C GLN A 35 23.87 12.78 -4.53
N LYS A 36 23.02 13.27 -5.45
CA LYS A 36 21.62 13.59 -5.15
C LYS A 36 21.00 12.32 -4.61
N LYS A 37 20.87 12.23 -3.29
CA LYS A 37 20.18 11.14 -2.61
C LYS A 37 18.84 10.95 -3.32
N GLN A 38 18.63 9.76 -3.88
CA GLN A 38 17.37 9.50 -4.58
C GLN A 38 16.21 9.80 -3.62
N PRO A 39 15.21 10.59 -4.05
CA PRO A 39 14.11 10.96 -3.19
C PRO A 39 13.36 9.71 -2.74
N SER A 40 12.89 9.71 -1.48
CA SER A 40 12.10 8.60 -0.97
C SER A 40 10.78 8.47 -1.70
N ILE A 41 10.14 7.29 -1.64
CA ILE A 41 8.82 7.04 -2.24
C ILE A 41 7.79 8.07 -1.73
N LEU A 42 7.84 8.41 -0.44
CA LEU A 42 6.99 9.43 0.15
C LEU A 42 7.25 10.83 -0.42
N GLN A 43 8.52 11.22 -0.58
CA GLN A 43 8.88 12.50 -1.19
C GLN A 43 8.42 12.57 -2.65
N LEU A 44 8.57 11.47 -3.39
CA LEU A 44 8.08 11.37 -4.77
C LEU A 44 6.56 11.51 -4.83
N ALA A 45 5.80 10.82 -3.99
CA ALA A 45 4.34 10.94 -3.97
C ALA A 45 3.87 12.34 -3.56
N LYS A 46 4.50 12.97 -2.56
CA LYS A 46 4.20 14.35 -2.18
C LYS A 46 4.42 15.35 -3.31
N ARG A 47 5.47 15.12 -4.12
CA ARG A 47 5.86 16.00 -5.25
C ARG A 47 5.05 15.73 -6.51
N LEU A 48 4.90 14.47 -6.90
CA LEU A 48 4.29 14.05 -8.17
C LEU A 48 2.77 13.88 -8.07
N LYS A 49 2.22 13.80 -6.85
CA LYS A 49 0.80 13.56 -6.58
C LYS A 49 0.27 12.27 -7.21
N THR A 50 1.15 11.29 -7.39
CA THR A 50 0.81 9.94 -7.87
C THR A 50 1.55 8.88 -7.07
N THR A 51 0.91 7.72 -6.89
CA THR A 51 1.62 6.52 -6.42
C THR A 51 2.20 5.74 -7.57
N ASN A 52 3.35 5.12 -7.37
CA ASN A 52 3.96 4.22 -8.34
C ASN A 52 3.91 2.78 -7.83
N PHE A 53 2.82 2.06 -8.12
CA PHE A 53 2.72 0.61 -7.93
C PHE A 53 3.38 -0.19 -9.07
N GLY A 54 4.13 0.46 -9.96
CA GLY A 54 4.60 -0.12 -11.22
C GLY A 54 3.66 0.20 -12.38
N ASN A 55 4.18 0.10 -13.61
CA ASN A 55 3.47 0.45 -14.85
C ASN A 55 3.51 -0.75 -15.82
N TYR A 56 3.01 -1.90 -15.37
CA TYR A 56 2.99 -3.14 -16.15
C TYR A 56 1.58 -3.56 -16.56
N TYR A 57 0.67 -2.60 -16.70
CA TYR A 57 -0.71 -2.83 -17.18
C TYR A 57 -0.74 -3.50 -18.57
N ASN A 58 0.34 -3.36 -19.34
CA ASN A 58 0.49 -3.92 -20.69
C ASN A 58 0.93 -5.40 -20.69
N LEU A 59 1.38 -5.93 -19.54
CA LEU A 59 1.77 -7.32 -19.37
C LEU A 59 0.67 -8.16 -18.69
N THR A 60 -0.51 -7.59 -18.46
CA THR A 60 -1.58 -8.28 -17.75
C THR A 60 -1.95 -9.52 -18.56
N GLN A 61 -1.59 -10.69 -18.01
CA GLN A 61 -2.12 -11.97 -18.44
C GLN A 61 -3.66 -11.88 -18.47
N GLU A 62 -4.30 -12.72 -19.28
CA GLU A 62 -5.75 -12.88 -19.25
C GLU A 62 -6.22 -12.95 -17.79
N ILE A 63 -7.19 -12.10 -17.42
CA ILE A 63 -7.56 -11.96 -16.01
C ILE A 63 -8.22 -13.26 -15.58
N ASP A 64 -7.49 -14.03 -14.80
CA ASP A 64 -8.02 -15.22 -14.15
C ASP A 64 -8.51 -14.87 -12.74
N ILE A 65 -9.61 -15.51 -12.35
CA ILE A 65 -10.28 -15.26 -11.08
C ILE A 65 -10.35 -16.57 -10.31
N ARG A 66 -9.66 -16.62 -9.18
CA ARG A 66 -9.77 -17.70 -8.20
C ARG A 66 -10.76 -17.29 -7.11
N VAL A 67 -11.79 -18.11 -6.93
CA VAL A 67 -12.80 -17.90 -5.88
C VAL A 67 -12.36 -18.59 -4.60
N ILE A 68 -12.38 -17.87 -3.49
CA ILE A 68 -12.27 -18.43 -2.14
C ILE A 68 -13.60 -18.23 -1.44
N ASP A 69 -14.16 -19.31 -0.93
CA ASP A 69 -15.36 -19.27 -0.08
C ASP A 69 -14.95 -19.68 1.33
N THR A 70 -15.19 -18.81 2.30
CA THR A 70 -14.77 -19.03 3.68
C THR A 70 -15.97 -19.14 4.59
N LYS A 71 -15.87 -20.07 5.55
CA LYS A 71 -16.91 -20.31 6.55
C LYS A 71 -17.27 -19.04 7.35
N TYR A 72 -16.29 -18.19 7.64
CA TYR A 72 -16.46 -17.05 8.55
C TYR A 72 -16.42 -15.68 7.86
N PHE A 73 -15.74 -15.55 6.72
CA PHE A 73 -15.37 -14.25 6.15
C PHE A 73 -15.97 -14.03 4.76
N GLY A 74 -16.95 -14.85 4.36
CA GLY A 74 -17.62 -14.75 3.06
C GLY A 74 -16.76 -15.17 1.87
N LYS A 75 -17.12 -14.63 0.70
CA LYS A 75 -16.59 -15.03 -0.60
C LYS A 75 -15.73 -13.94 -1.24
N TRP A 76 -14.54 -14.34 -1.68
CA TRP A 76 -13.50 -13.48 -2.22
C TRP A 76 -13.14 -13.90 -3.63
N HIS A 77 -12.96 -12.93 -4.53
CA HIS A 77 -12.47 -13.14 -5.89
C HIS A 77 -11.04 -12.60 -6.00
N ILE A 78 -10.06 -13.50 -6.09
CA ILE A 78 -8.65 -13.15 -6.23
C ILE A 78 -8.30 -13.12 -7.71
N LYS A 79 -7.83 -11.96 -8.17
CA LYS A 79 -7.48 -11.71 -9.58
C LYS A 79 -5.97 -11.80 -9.79
N THR A 80 -5.56 -12.29 -10.96
CA THR A 80 -4.14 -12.36 -11.36
C THR A 80 -3.50 -10.99 -11.52
N ASN A 81 -4.28 -9.92 -11.68
CA ASN A 81 -3.80 -8.54 -11.78
C ASN A 81 -3.38 -7.90 -10.43
N GLY A 82 -3.27 -8.68 -9.36
CA GLY A 82 -2.84 -8.19 -8.05
C GLY A 82 -3.94 -7.53 -7.21
N THR A 83 -5.22 -7.71 -7.57
CA THR A 83 -6.36 -7.22 -6.77
C THR A 83 -7.20 -8.37 -6.20
N VAL A 84 -7.99 -8.08 -5.16
CA VAL A 84 -8.99 -8.99 -4.62
C VAL A 84 -10.31 -8.27 -4.39
N THR A 85 -11.43 -8.91 -4.71
CA THR A 85 -12.78 -8.39 -4.47
C THR A 85 -13.44 -9.14 -3.31
N ASP A 86 -13.94 -8.40 -2.32
CA ASP A 86 -14.95 -8.81 -1.35
C ASP A 86 -16.32 -8.71 -2.01
N THR A 87 -16.94 -9.85 -2.30
CA THR A 87 -18.22 -9.86 -3.01
C THR A 87 -19.42 -9.55 -2.11
N LYS A 88 -19.24 -9.60 -0.79
CA LYS A 88 -20.32 -9.35 0.16
C LYS A 88 -20.47 -7.85 0.43
N HIS A 89 -19.35 -7.15 0.58
CA HIS A 89 -19.34 -5.72 0.91
C HIS A 89 -19.03 -4.80 -0.27
N TYR A 90 -18.92 -5.34 -1.49
CA TYR A 90 -18.63 -4.56 -2.68
C TYR A 90 -17.32 -3.74 -2.56
N LEU A 91 -16.28 -4.35 -1.97
CA LEU A 91 -14.96 -3.75 -1.83
C LEU A 91 -13.95 -4.46 -2.71
N CYS A 92 -13.02 -3.72 -3.29
CA CYS A 92 -11.85 -4.27 -3.96
C CYS A 92 -10.59 -3.68 -3.35
N TRP A 93 -9.60 -4.55 -3.15
CA TRP A 93 -8.36 -4.24 -2.46
C TRP A 93 -7.16 -4.48 -3.37
N ILE A 94 -6.13 -3.64 -3.24
CA ILE A 94 -4.79 -3.97 -3.74
C ILE A 94 -4.19 -4.99 -2.79
N ARG A 95 -3.69 -6.12 -3.32
CA ARG A 95 -3.17 -7.24 -2.51
C ARG A 95 -1.80 -6.98 -1.86
N ALA A 96 -1.34 -5.74 -1.86
CA ALA A 96 -0.09 -5.36 -1.23
C ALA A 96 -0.10 -3.94 -0.65
N PRO A 97 0.68 -3.72 0.42
CA PRO A 97 0.91 -2.41 0.99
C PRO A 97 1.65 -1.46 0.04
N TRP A 98 1.43 -0.17 0.25
CA TRP A 98 2.14 0.90 -0.45
C TRP A 98 3.66 0.81 -0.26
N GLY A 99 4.41 1.13 -1.31
CA GLY A 99 5.87 1.03 -1.36
C GLY A 99 6.39 -0.22 -2.07
N THR A 100 5.51 -1.20 -2.30
CA THR A 100 5.77 -2.34 -3.18
C THR A 100 5.45 -1.99 -4.65
N LYS A 101 6.00 -2.77 -5.59
CA LYS A 101 5.75 -2.63 -7.03
C LYS A 101 5.26 -3.94 -7.61
N TRP A 102 4.18 -3.88 -8.38
CA TRP A 102 3.70 -4.99 -9.19
C TRP A 102 4.66 -5.22 -10.36
N ASN A 103 5.06 -6.47 -10.60
CA ASN A 103 5.93 -6.85 -11.73
C ASN A 103 5.18 -7.57 -12.88
N GLY A 104 3.85 -7.71 -12.77
CA GLY A 104 3.02 -8.51 -13.69
C GLY A 104 2.54 -9.84 -13.11
N ASN A 105 3.20 -10.35 -12.07
CA ASN A 105 2.87 -11.64 -11.42
C ASN A 105 2.81 -11.53 -9.88
N ALA A 106 3.68 -10.72 -9.28
CA ALA A 106 3.78 -10.53 -7.84
C ALA A 106 4.13 -9.09 -7.48
N PHE A 107 3.94 -8.74 -6.20
CA PHE A 107 4.44 -7.50 -5.62
C PHE A 107 5.85 -7.70 -5.09
N GLU A 108 6.78 -6.84 -5.51
CA GLU A 108 8.18 -6.83 -5.10
C GLU A 108 8.56 -5.56 -4.35
N GLY A 109 9.65 -5.62 -3.60
CA GLY A 109 10.16 -4.51 -2.80
C GLY A 109 9.66 -4.52 -1.36
N LYS A 110 10.03 -3.48 -0.60
CA LYS A 110 9.67 -3.35 0.81
C LYS A 110 8.56 -2.31 0.97
N PRO A 111 7.50 -2.62 1.73
CA PRO A 111 6.49 -1.63 2.03
C PRO A 111 7.07 -0.46 2.81
N ILE A 112 6.47 0.71 2.62
CA ILE A 112 6.81 1.90 3.40
C ILE A 112 5.80 2.08 4.53
N ALA A 113 6.31 2.54 5.67
CA ALA A 113 5.50 2.93 6.81
C ALA A 113 5.57 4.45 6.96
N VAL A 114 4.42 5.09 7.14
CA VAL A 114 4.30 6.55 7.23
C VAL A 114 3.41 6.94 8.39
N ASN A 115 3.49 8.21 8.80
CA ASN A 115 2.61 8.74 9.83
C ASN A 115 1.20 8.94 9.27
N TRP A 116 0.21 9.01 10.16
CA TRP A 116 -1.19 9.08 9.75
C TRP A 116 -1.50 10.38 9.00
N ARG A 117 -0.90 11.51 9.39
CA ARG A 117 -1.11 12.81 8.70
C ARG A 117 -0.67 12.75 7.24
N ASP A 118 0.45 12.09 6.95
CA ASP A 118 0.92 11.88 5.59
C ASP A 118 0.01 10.92 4.84
N ALA A 119 -0.44 9.84 5.49
CA ALA A 119 -1.39 8.89 4.91
C ALA A 119 -2.71 9.55 4.53
N SER A 120 -3.34 10.26 5.46
CA SER A 120 -4.65 10.88 5.28
C SER A 120 -4.61 12.04 4.30
N SER A 121 -3.57 12.88 4.36
CA SER A 121 -3.39 13.97 3.41
C SER A 121 -3.15 13.49 1.97
N LEU A 122 -2.44 12.38 1.79
CA LEU A 122 -2.15 11.85 0.46
C LEU A 122 -3.30 11.01 -0.09
N PHE A 123 -3.90 10.13 0.71
CA PHE A 123 -4.77 9.06 0.23
C PHE A 123 -6.22 9.17 0.67
N GLY A 124 -6.50 10.14 1.54
CA GLY A 124 -7.84 10.52 1.96
C GLY A 124 -8.08 10.30 3.44
N GLU A 125 -9.04 11.04 3.95
CA GLU A 125 -9.35 11.18 5.36
C GLU A 125 -10.84 10.88 5.55
N GLY A 126 -11.14 10.02 6.50
CA GLY A 126 -12.51 9.67 6.87
C GLY A 126 -13.02 10.59 7.98
N ILE A 127 -13.76 10.01 8.91
CA ILE A 127 -14.40 10.76 9.99
C ILE A 127 -13.69 10.55 11.33
N TYR A 128 -14.01 11.42 12.29
CA TYR A 128 -13.80 11.09 13.68
C TYR A 128 -14.75 9.96 14.09
N ARG A 129 -14.19 8.90 14.67
CA ARG A 129 -14.93 7.76 15.17
C ARG A 129 -14.49 7.48 16.59
N GLU A 130 -15.39 7.75 17.54
CA GLU A 130 -15.21 7.33 18.92
C GLU A 130 -15.16 5.80 19.00
N TYR A 131 -14.42 5.27 19.98
CA TYR A 131 -14.34 3.83 20.20
C TYR A 131 -15.74 3.26 20.45
N TYR A 132 -16.25 2.52 19.48
CA TYR A 132 -17.47 1.77 19.63
C TYR A 132 -17.14 0.29 19.54
N LYS A 133 -17.48 -0.46 20.58
CA LYS A 133 -17.37 -1.92 20.54
C LYS A 133 -18.42 -2.41 19.54
N ASN A 134 -18.04 -2.55 18.27
CA ASN A 134 -18.96 -3.04 17.26
C ASN A 134 -19.34 -4.48 17.59
N THR A 135 -20.55 -4.68 18.11
CA THR A 135 -21.11 -6.00 18.44
C THR A 135 -21.88 -6.60 17.27
N LYS A 136 -22.11 -5.81 16.22
CA LYS A 136 -22.82 -6.21 15.02
C LYS A 136 -21.84 -6.38 13.87
N GLU A 137 -22.25 -7.19 12.90
CA GLU A 137 -21.58 -7.32 11.63
C GLU A 137 -21.67 -5.99 10.87
N VAL A 138 -20.57 -5.58 10.23
CA VAL A 138 -20.55 -4.39 9.36
C VAL A 138 -21.36 -4.71 8.11
N ASP A 139 -22.36 -3.91 7.80
CA ASP A 139 -23.12 -4.05 6.57
C ASP A 139 -22.66 -3.06 5.48
N CYS A 140 -23.23 -3.18 4.28
CA CYS A 140 -22.89 -2.29 3.16
C CYS A 140 -23.36 -0.85 3.40
N LEU A 141 -24.44 -0.65 4.16
CA LEU A 141 -25.01 0.66 4.41
C LEU A 141 -24.09 1.47 5.34
N ASP A 142 -23.52 0.81 6.36
CA ASP A 142 -22.53 1.40 7.26
C ASP A 142 -21.26 1.86 6.52
N ILE A 143 -20.81 1.07 5.54
CA ILE A 143 -19.67 1.40 4.67
C ILE A 143 -20.02 2.60 3.78
N ASP A 144 -21.19 2.58 3.16
CA ASP A 144 -21.65 3.65 2.27
C ASP A 144 -21.74 4.97 3.03
N ILE A 145 -22.39 5.02 4.19
CA ILE A 145 -22.55 6.24 5.00
C ILE A 145 -21.18 6.87 5.33
N ASN A 146 -20.18 6.07 5.71
CA ASN A 146 -18.84 6.59 5.97
C ASN A 146 -18.17 7.12 4.72
N SER A 147 -18.34 6.43 3.59
CA SER A 147 -17.73 6.85 2.33
C SER A 147 -18.26 8.20 1.84
N HIS A 148 -19.49 8.59 2.21
CA HIS A 148 -20.06 9.90 1.88
C HIS A 148 -19.35 11.06 2.61
N ASN A 149 -18.86 10.83 3.83
CA ASN A 149 -18.14 11.84 4.61
C ASN A 149 -16.63 11.80 4.38
N TYR A 150 -16.20 11.06 3.37
CA TYR A 150 -14.80 10.85 3.06
C TYR A 150 -14.21 12.02 2.28
N LYS A 151 -13.12 12.61 2.80
CA LYS A 151 -12.35 13.62 2.11
C LYS A 151 -11.29 12.98 1.23
N LYS A 152 -11.36 13.23 -0.08
CA LYS A 152 -10.38 12.73 -1.06
C LYS A 152 -8.97 13.23 -0.75
N GLY A 153 -7.99 12.33 -0.84
CA GLY A 153 -6.57 12.66 -0.71
C GLY A 153 -6.00 13.41 -1.90
N ASN A 154 -4.82 14.00 -1.71
CA ASN A 154 -4.14 14.81 -2.73
C ASN A 154 -3.32 14.00 -3.75
N CYS A 155 -3.25 12.68 -3.61
CA CYS A 155 -2.44 11.79 -4.44
C CYS A 155 -3.35 10.83 -5.20
N GLU A 156 -3.16 10.73 -6.52
CA GLU A 156 -3.82 9.72 -7.33
C GLU A 156 -3.15 8.37 -7.15
N VAL A 157 -3.97 7.36 -6.90
CA VAL A 157 -3.53 5.98 -6.77
C VAL A 157 -4.08 5.22 -7.97
N ALA A 158 -3.23 4.94 -8.97
CA ALA A 158 -3.61 4.21 -10.17
C ALA A 158 -3.08 2.77 -10.12
N PHE A 159 -3.98 1.79 -10.17
CA PHE A 159 -3.63 0.37 -10.17
C PHE A 159 -4.70 -0.49 -10.84
N ALA A 160 -4.31 -1.55 -11.54
CA ALA A 160 -5.20 -2.46 -12.26
C ALA A 160 -6.30 -1.74 -13.07
N ASN A 161 -5.92 -0.75 -13.89
CA ASN A 161 -6.80 0.09 -14.72
C ASN A 161 -7.88 0.89 -13.96
N ASN A 162 -7.67 1.13 -12.66
CA ASN A 162 -8.54 1.93 -11.81
C ASN A 162 -7.71 3.02 -11.11
N SER A 163 -8.29 4.21 -10.92
CA SER A 163 -7.64 5.37 -10.27
C SER A 163 -8.37 5.89 -9.02
N ASN A 164 -9.47 5.25 -8.64
CA ASN A 164 -10.32 5.61 -7.49
C ASN A 164 -9.90 4.89 -6.19
N TRP A 165 -8.66 4.42 -6.11
CA TRP A 165 -8.12 3.78 -4.92
C TRP A 165 -7.85 4.81 -3.83
N ARG A 166 -8.18 4.46 -2.58
CA ARG A 166 -8.07 5.36 -1.43
C ARG A 166 -7.70 4.62 -0.14
N LEU A 167 -7.34 5.39 0.89
CA LEU A 167 -7.12 4.85 2.23
C LEU A 167 -8.44 4.25 2.76
N PRO A 168 -8.46 3.01 3.27
CA PRO A 168 -9.67 2.39 3.80
C PRO A 168 -10.10 3.04 5.11
N THR A 169 -11.40 3.18 5.30
CA THR A 169 -12.01 3.52 6.60
C THR A 169 -11.83 2.39 7.59
N SER A 170 -12.08 2.65 8.88
CA SER A 170 -11.95 1.63 9.92
C SER A 170 -13.00 0.52 9.76
N LEU A 171 -14.20 0.84 9.24
CA LEU A 171 -15.24 -0.17 8.96
C LEU A 171 -14.89 -1.05 7.76
N GLU A 172 -14.29 -0.48 6.71
CA GLU A 172 -13.80 -1.29 5.58
C GLU A 172 -12.70 -2.25 6.04
N LEU A 173 -11.82 -1.85 6.96
CA LEU A 173 -10.83 -2.77 7.55
C LEU A 173 -11.46 -3.82 8.46
N GLU A 174 -12.60 -3.53 9.10
CA GLU A 174 -13.37 -4.50 9.90
C GLU A 174 -13.92 -5.65 9.04
N THR A 175 -14.23 -5.42 7.75
CA THR A 175 -14.70 -6.49 6.86
C THR A 175 -13.66 -7.60 6.66
N LEU A 176 -12.37 -7.28 6.81
CA LEU A 176 -11.28 -8.26 6.74
C LEU A 176 -11.23 -9.20 7.96
N HIS A 177 -11.98 -8.89 9.02
CA HIS A 177 -11.99 -9.67 10.25
C HIS A 177 -13.28 -10.46 10.39
N TYR A 178 -14.42 -9.93 9.95
CA TYR A 178 -15.72 -10.63 9.97
C TYR A 178 -16.11 -11.22 11.34
N LYS A 179 -16.86 -10.44 12.11
CA LYS A 179 -17.14 -10.72 13.51
C LYS A 179 -18.52 -11.34 13.68
N ASN A 180 -18.62 -12.66 13.55
CA ASN A 180 -19.66 -13.42 14.26
C ASN A 180 -19.06 -14.36 15.30
N ALA A 181 -18.07 -13.84 16.05
CA ALA A 181 -17.38 -14.56 17.14
C ALA A 181 -18.32 -14.94 18.31
N ILE A 182 -19.55 -14.40 18.35
CA ILE A 182 -20.57 -14.78 19.33
C ILE A 182 -21.08 -16.21 19.04
N GLU A 183 -20.99 -16.69 17.79
CA GLU A 183 -21.36 -18.06 17.40
C GLU A 183 -20.17 -19.03 17.32
N VAL A 184 -18.93 -18.51 17.32
CA VAL A 184 -17.75 -19.37 17.19
C VAL A 184 -17.34 -19.91 18.56
N ASN A 185 -17.89 -21.08 18.89
CA ASN A 185 -17.52 -21.88 20.05
C ASN A 185 -16.01 -22.23 20.11
N ASN A 186 -15.24 -21.98 19.03
CA ASN A 186 -13.83 -22.32 18.89
C ASN A 186 -12.96 -21.14 18.40
N ARG A 187 -12.54 -20.26 19.33
CA ARG A 187 -11.73 -19.06 19.02
C ARG A 187 -10.42 -19.36 18.28
N ASN A 188 -9.78 -20.50 18.54
CA ASN A 188 -8.51 -20.86 17.92
C ASN A 188 -8.69 -21.19 16.43
N GLU A 189 -9.75 -21.92 16.08
CA GLU A 189 -10.10 -22.22 14.68
C GLU A 189 -10.32 -20.93 13.89
N TYR A 190 -11.08 -19.99 14.46
CA TYR A 190 -11.33 -18.70 13.82
C TYR A 190 -10.05 -17.88 13.63
N SER A 191 -9.22 -17.72 14.65
CA SER A 191 -7.97 -16.95 14.55
C SER A 191 -7.02 -17.54 13.50
N ASN A 192 -6.93 -18.88 13.44
CA ASN A 192 -6.13 -19.56 12.42
C ASN A 192 -6.70 -19.35 11.01
N ALA A 193 -8.02 -19.43 10.85
CA ALA A 193 -8.69 -19.18 9.57
C ALA A 193 -8.53 -17.72 9.12
N LEU A 194 -8.60 -16.76 10.04
CA LEU A 194 -8.39 -15.33 9.78
C LEU A 194 -6.95 -15.08 9.30
N LEU A 195 -5.96 -15.63 10.00
CA LEU A 195 -4.57 -15.50 9.63
C LEU A 195 -4.30 -16.12 8.25
N ALA A 196 -4.85 -17.30 7.98
CA ALA A 196 -4.73 -17.97 6.68
C ALA A 196 -5.37 -17.14 5.57
N LEU A 197 -6.56 -16.58 5.80
CA LEU A 197 -7.23 -15.71 4.85
C LEU A 197 -6.37 -14.47 4.55
N LYS A 198 -5.97 -13.69 5.57
CA LYS A 198 -5.15 -12.47 5.37
C LYS A 198 -3.85 -12.76 4.64
N THR A 199 -3.21 -13.87 4.99
CA THR A 199 -1.99 -14.37 4.34
C THR A 199 -2.21 -14.62 2.85
N GLU A 200 -3.41 -15.08 2.48
CA GLU A 200 -3.79 -15.33 1.09
C GLU A 200 -4.23 -14.06 0.35
N LEU A 201 -4.99 -13.19 1.03
CA LEU A 201 -5.47 -11.92 0.45
C LEU A 201 -4.30 -10.97 0.20
N PHE A 202 -3.41 -10.83 1.19
CA PHE A 202 -2.33 -9.85 1.20
C PHE A 202 -0.95 -10.52 1.39
N PRO A 203 -0.46 -11.27 0.38
CA PRO A 203 0.81 -11.99 0.48
C PRO A 203 2.01 -11.07 0.72
N GLY A 204 1.91 -9.77 0.38
CA GLY A 204 2.95 -8.78 0.62
C GLY A 204 3.34 -8.59 2.10
N PHE A 205 2.53 -9.09 3.05
CA PHE A 205 2.83 -9.05 4.48
C PHE A 205 3.43 -10.36 5.04
N LYS A 206 3.56 -11.43 4.23
CA LYS A 206 4.15 -12.72 4.64
C LYS A 206 5.58 -12.59 5.19
N VAL A 207 6.29 -11.50 4.88
CA VAL A 207 7.69 -11.30 5.26
C VAL A 207 7.85 -10.96 6.76
N ASN A 208 6.80 -10.54 7.47
CA ASN A 208 6.85 -10.36 8.94
C ASN A 208 5.43 -10.28 9.55
N SER A 209 4.93 -11.37 10.14
CA SER A 209 3.58 -11.43 10.73
C SER A 209 3.34 -10.37 11.82
N LYS A 210 4.39 -9.96 12.55
CA LYS A 210 4.29 -8.91 13.59
C LYS A 210 4.07 -7.49 13.06
N ASN A 211 4.00 -7.28 11.74
CA ASN A 211 3.96 -5.95 11.11
C ASN A 211 2.72 -5.67 10.25
N TYR A 212 1.61 -6.42 10.38
CA TYR A 212 0.35 -6.11 9.66
C TYR A 212 -0.37 -4.87 10.21
N ASN A 213 0.33 -3.88 10.76
CA ASN A 213 -0.32 -2.66 11.23
C ASN A 213 -0.54 -1.73 10.04
N VAL A 214 -1.81 -1.50 9.71
CA VAL A 214 -2.24 -0.65 8.60
C VAL A 214 -3.10 0.49 9.13
N TRP A 215 -2.84 1.69 8.62
CA TRP A 215 -3.67 2.84 8.91
C TRP A 215 -5.06 2.69 8.31
N SER A 216 -6.07 3.11 9.07
CA SER A 216 -7.35 3.51 8.52
C SER A 216 -7.35 5.01 8.19
N ALA A 217 -8.36 5.46 7.45
CA ALA A 217 -8.63 6.85 7.19
C ALA A 217 -9.30 7.58 8.36
N ASP A 218 -9.77 6.86 9.37
CA ASP A 218 -10.59 7.43 10.45
C ASP A 218 -9.74 7.86 11.65
N GLN A 219 -10.09 8.99 12.23
CA GLN A 219 -9.47 9.53 13.44
C GLN A 219 -10.12 8.90 14.68
N ALA A 220 -9.31 8.52 15.68
CA ALA A 220 -9.76 7.91 16.92
C ALA A 220 -9.85 8.91 18.08
N GLY A 221 -9.02 9.96 18.03
CA GLY A 221 -8.86 10.95 19.10
C GLY A 221 -8.08 12.17 18.63
N SER A 222 -7.93 13.16 19.51
CA SER A 222 -7.23 14.43 19.21
C SER A 222 -5.80 14.27 18.67
N ASN A 223 -5.13 13.15 18.97
CA ASN A 223 -3.80 12.81 18.45
C ASN A 223 -3.66 11.31 18.10
N CYS A 224 -4.79 10.63 17.89
CA CYS A 224 -4.83 9.20 17.59
C CYS A 224 -5.67 8.91 16.35
N ALA A 225 -5.30 7.88 15.61
CA ALA A 225 -6.06 7.34 14.50
C ALA A 225 -6.22 5.83 14.62
N TRP A 226 -7.22 5.28 13.96
CA TRP A 226 -7.47 3.85 14.01
C TRP A 226 -6.49 3.11 13.10
N ILE A 227 -5.92 2.03 13.63
CA ILE A 227 -5.21 1.00 12.86
C ILE A 227 -5.96 -0.31 12.90
N SER A 228 -5.70 -1.14 11.88
CA SER A 228 -6.00 -2.55 11.92
C SER A 228 -4.70 -3.36 11.94
N ASN A 229 -4.70 -4.46 12.69
CA ASN A 229 -3.58 -5.40 12.76
C ASN A 229 -4.02 -6.81 12.32
N GLU A 230 -3.16 -7.82 12.55
CA GLU A 230 -3.42 -9.20 12.12
C GLU A 230 -4.67 -9.84 12.76
N LEU A 231 -4.99 -9.52 14.01
CA LEU A 231 -6.06 -10.17 14.77
C LEU A 231 -7.15 -9.19 15.26
N TYR A 232 -6.85 -7.90 15.22
CA TYR A 232 -7.68 -6.84 15.78
C TYR A 232 -7.96 -5.78 14.73
N CYS A 233 -9.22 -5.36 14.67
CA CYS A 233 -9.70 -4.48 13.61
C CYS A 233 -9.42 -3.00 13.89
N GLN A 234 -9.37 -2.62 15.18
CA GLN A 234 -9.31 -1.23 15.63
C GLN A 234 -8.48 -1.15 16.91
N SER A 235 -7.28 -0.59 16.80
CA SER A 235 -6.48 -0.08 17.91
C SER A 235 -6.24 1.41 17.67
N ASP A 236 -6.40 2.24 18.69
CA ASP A 236 -6.08 3.65 18.59
C ASP A 236 -4.56 3.81 18.75
N GLU A 237 -3.96 4.52 17.80
CA GLU A 237 -2.52 4.72 17.80
C GLU A 237 -2.17 6.18 17.54
N LYS A 238 -1.06 6.62 18.12
CA LYS A 238 -0.57 8.00 17.95
C LYS A 238 -0.33 8.29 16.47
N ILE A 239 -0.82 9.43 15.99
CA ILE A 239 -0.71 9.79 14.57
C ILE A 239 0.73 9.97 14.07
N ASP A 240 1.70 10.15 14.96
CA ASP A 240 3.14 10.22 14.63
C ASP A 240 3.81 8.84 14.47
N SER A 241 3.16 7.76 14.93
CA SER A 241 3.59 6.38 14.70
C SER A 241 3.62 6.07 13.21
N LYS A 242 4.45 5.11 12.79
CA LYS A 242 4.59 4.74 11.37
C LYS A 242 3.98 3.38 11.10
N PHE A 243 2.95 3.35 10.28
CA PHE A 243 2.29 2.12 9.85
C PHE A 243 2.11 2.06 8.33
N HIS A 244 1.79 0.87 7.84
CA HIS A 244 1.62 0.61 6.43
C HIS A 244 0.27 1.11 5.93
N ILE A 245 0.14 1.16 4.60
CA ILE A 245 -1.06 1.64 3.93
C ILE A 245 -1.54 0.57 2.98
N LEU A 246 -2.80 0.19 3.14
CA LEU A 246 -3.57 -0.54 2.14
C LEU A 246 -4.44 0.42 1.34
N PHE A 247 -4.91 -0.07 0.20
CA PHE A 247 -5.81 0.67 -0.65
C PHE A 247 -7.05 -0.15 -0.95
N VAL A 248 -8.18 0.54 -0.87
CA VAL A 248 -9.50 -0.01 -1.16
C VAL A 248 -10.19 0.89 -2.18
N ARG A 249 -11.13 0.30 -2.92
CA ARG A 249 -12.15 1.01 -3.69
C ARG A 249 -13.47 0.26 -3.56
N THR A 250 -14.56 0.97 -3.81
CA THR A 250 -15.86 0.32 -4.03
C THR A 250 -15.91 -0.31 -5.42
N VAL A 251 -16.67 -1.40 -5.55
CA VAL A 251 -17.00 -2.05 -6.82
C VAL A 251 -18.50 -2.00 -7.05
N SER A 252 -18.92 -1.80 -8.30
CA SER A 252 -20.34 -1.88 -8.64
C SER A 252 -20.84 -3.33 -8.67
N ALA A 253 -22.15 -3.52 -8.50
CA ALA A 253 -22.78 -4.83 -8.72
C ALA A 253 -22.56 -5.36 -10.15
N ILE A 254 -22.46 -4.46 -11.13
CA ILE A 254 -22.18 -4.78 -12.53
C ILE A 254 -20.78 -5.38 -12.68
N GLU A 255 -19.77 -4.80 -12.02
CA GLU A 255 -18.40 -5.36 -12.02
C GLU A 255 -18.37 -6.77 -11.43
N ILE A 256 -19.04 -7.00 -10.29
CA ILE A 256 -19.10 -8.33 -9.67
C ILE A 256 -19.80 -9.34 -10.60
N GLU A 257 -20.86 -8.93 -11.27
CA GLU A 257 -21.56 -9.80 -12.21
C GLU A 257 -20.70 -10.13 -13.44
N ASN A 258 -19.90 -9.18 -13.93
CA ASN A 258 -18.92 -9.45 -14.97
C ASN A 258 -17.83 -10.43 -14.51
N GLU A 259 -17.35 -10.32 -13.27
CA GLU A 259 -16.43 -11.30 -12.68
C GLU A 259 -17.07 -12.69 -12.62
N ARG A 260 -18.34 -12.80 -12.23
CA ARG A 260 -19.07 -14.09 -12.21
C ARG A 260 -19.19 -14.72 -13.60
N LYS A 261 -19.49 -13.92 -14.63
CA LYS A 261 -19.55 -14.38 -16.02
C LYS A 261 -18.20 -14.92 -16.51
N LEU A 262 -17.10 -14.24 -16.17
CA LEU A 262 -15.74 -14.70 -16.49
C LEU A 262 -15.43 -16.06 -15.83
N ILE A 263 -15.77 -16.21 -14.55
CA ILE A 263 -15.62 -17.47 -13.81
C ILE A 263 -16.42 -18.60 -14.48
N LEU A 264 -17.67 -18.34 -14.88
CA LEU A 264 -18.53 -19.34 -15.53
C LEU A 264 -17.99 -19.74 -16.91
N LYS A 265 -17.54 -18.77 -17.72
CA LYS A 265 -16.97 -19.04 -19.05
C LYS A 265 -15.78 -20.01 -18.97
N LYS A 266 -14.90 -19.82 -17.98
CA LYS A 266 -13.73 -20.68 -17.76
C LYS A 266 -14.07 -22.10 -17.29
N ARG A 267 -15.21 -22.30 -16.65
CA ARG A 267 -15.66 -23.66 -16.25
C ARG A 267 -16.19 -24.48 -17.42
N ILE A 268 -16.58 -23.81 -18.51
CA ILE A 268 -17.21 -24.43 -19.68
C ILE A 268 -16.17 -24.71 -20.79
N SER A 269 -15.07 -23.95 -20.81
CA SER A 269 -13.90 -24.16 -21.69
C SER A 269 -12.95 -25.24 -21.17
#